data_AF-A0A963L5J1-F1
#
_entry.id   AF-A0A963L5J1-F1
#
_cell.length_a   1.000
_cell.length_b   1.000
_cell.length_c   1.000
_cell.angle_alpha   90.00
_cell.angle_beta   90.00
_cell.angle_gamma   90.00
#
_symmetry.space_group_name_H-M   'P 1'
#
loop_
_entity.id
_entity.type
_entity.pdbx_description
1 polymer ?
#
loop_
_entity_poly.entity_id
_entity_poly.type
_entity_poly.pdbx_seq_one_letter_code
_entity_poly.pdbx_strand_id
1 'polypeptide(L)'
;MSRRFDTRLVALTLALAAGPALADICEPLREHIEFQIASTGARDFAVVVVDVDDEVPGKLVGTCAHGTRKLVYVRAEKRRHTPTRVKPSVATASDDHVITECRDGTVVKGNASCTP
;
A
#
# COMPACT_ATOMS: atom_id res chain seq x y z
N MET A 1 53.20 28.58 -28.90
CA MET A 1 52.72 28.18 -30.24
C MET A 1 52.91 26.67 -30.35
N SER A 2 51.91 25.83 -30.54
CA SER A 2 51.11 25.76 -31.76
C SER A 2 49.73 25.17 -31.52
N ARG A 3 48.74 25.86 -32.09
CA ARG A 3 47.32 25.55 -32.11
C ARG A 3 47.09 24.36 -33.05
N ARG A 4 46.36 23.35 -32.60
CA ARG A 4 45.63 22.42 -33.47
C ARG A 4 44.14 22.68 -33.27
N PHE A 5 43.68 23.78 -33.85
CA PHE A 5 42.27 24.03 -34.12
C PHE A 5 42.01 23.52 -35.53
N ASP A 6 41.56 22.28 -35.67
CA ASP A 6 40.74 21.90 -36.82
C ASP A 6 39.98 20.62 -36.52
N THR A 7 38.73 20.75 -36.06
CA THR A 7 37.67 19.83 -36.47
C THR A 7 36.34 20.54 -36.27
N ARG A 8 35.68 20.88 -37.36
CA ARG A 8 34.29 21.33 -37.37
C ARG A 8 33.42 20.28 -36.67
N LEU A 9 32.89 20.60 -35.49
CA LEU A 9 31.69 19.95 -34.97
C LEU A 9 30.74 21.02 -34.44
N VAL A 10 29.80 21.42 -35.28
CA VAL A 10 28.62 22.17 -34.88
C VAL A 10 27.78 21.23 -34.01
N ALA A 11 27.87 21.36 -32.70
CA ALA A 11 26.97 20.70 -31.76
C ALA A 11 25.85 21.68 -31.37
N LEU A 12 24.76 21.65 -32.13
CA LEU A 12 23.52 22.33 -31.77
C LEU A 12 22.77 21.47 -30.74
N THR A 13 23.13 21.58 -29.47
CA THR A 13 22.39 20.93 -28.37
C THR A 13 21.26 21.84 -27.91
N LEU A 14 20.08 21.63 -28.48
CA LEU A 14 18.81 22.16 -27.96
C LEU A 14 18.50 21.40 -26.66
N ALA A 15 18.96 21.92 -25.52
CA ALA A 15 18.60 21.40 -24.21
C ALA A 15 17.17 21.83 -23.88
N LEU A 16 16.21 20.94 -24.18
CA LEU A 16 14.83 21.06 -23.71
C LEU A 16 14.85 20.90 -22.19
N ALA A 17 14.76 22.02 -21.45
CA ALA A 17 14.62 22.00 -20.00
C ALA A 17 13.23 21.47 -19.62
N ALA A 18 13.08 20.15 -19.56
CA ALA A 18 12.00 19.52 -18.82
C ALA A 18 12.30 19.71 -17.32
N GLY A 19 11.79 20.80 -16.74
CA GLY A 19 11.83 21.00 -15.30
C GLY A 19 11.05 19.87 -14.61
N PRO A 20 11.62 19.18 -13.61
CA PRO A 20 10.85 18.20 -12.88
C PRO A 20 9.83 18.95 -12.03
N ALA A 21 8.54 18.72 -12.30
CA ALA A 21 7.52 18.97 -11.31
C ALA A 21 7.95 18.27 -10.02
N LEU A 22 8.04 19.01 -8.92
CA LEU A 22 8.27 18.52 -7.55
C LEU A 22 7.06 17.68 -7.08
N ALA A 23 6.69 16.67 -7.85
CA ALA A 23 5.81 15.62 -7.39
C ALA A 23 6.68 14.66 -6.58
N ASP A 24 6.33 14.43 -5.32
CA ASP A 24 6.94 13.39 -4.50
C ASP A 24 6.92 12.06 -5.26
N ILE A 25 8.07 11.65 -5.82
CA ILE A 25 8.24 10.41 -6.59
C ILE A 25 8.18 9.14 -5.72
N CYS A 26 7.62 9.25 -4.51
CA CYS A 26 7.51 8.14 -3.57
C CYS A 26 6.70 6.99 -4.15
N GLU A 27 5.60 7.30 -4.83
CA GLU A 27 4.70 6.29 -5.41
C GLU A 27 5.34 5.53 -6.58
N PRO A 28 5.88 6.18 -7.63
CA PRO A 28 6.57 5.45 -8.69
C PRO A 28 7.83 4.71 -8.19
N LEU A 29 8.53 5.24 -7.18
CA LEU A 29 9.68 4.54 -6.57
C LEU A 29 9.23 3.30 -5.79
N ARG A 30 8.12 3.37 -5.07
CA ARG A 30 7.48 2.23 -4.37
C ARG A 30 7.16 1.12 -5.36
N GLU A 31 6.47 1.44 -6.45
CA GLU A 31 6.11 0.47 -7.50
C GLU A 31 7.35 -0.15 -8.16
N HIS A 32 8.37 0.65 -8.47
CA HIS A 32 9.60 0.13 -9.06
C HIS A 32 10.33 -0.86 -8.12
N ILE A 33 10.41 -0.54 -6.84
CA ILE A 33 11.01 -1.43 -5.83
C ILE A 33 10.17 -2.70 -5.67
N GLU A 34 8.83 -2.59 -5.64
CA GLU A 34 7.94 -3.76 -5.61
C GLU A 34 8.17 -4.68 -6.81
N PHE A 35 8.27 -4.11 -8.01
CA PHE A 35 8.58 -4.85 -9.22
C PHE A 35 9.94 -5.55 -9.13
N GLN A 36 10.99 -4.85 -8.68
CA GLN A 36 12.31 -5.44 -8.50
C GLN A 36 12.29 -6.60 -7.50
N ILE A 37 11.62 -6.42 -6.35
CA ILE A 37 11.50 -7.47 -5.33
C ILE A 37 10.71 -8.67 -5.88
N ALA A 38 9.59 -8.43 -6.57
CA ALA A 38 8.79 -9.50 -7.19
C ALA A 38 9.58 -10.28 -8.24
N SER A 39 10.47 -9.62 -8.99
CA SER A 39 11.32 -10.28 -10.00
C SER A 39 12.29 -11.30 -9.41
N THR A 40 12.61 -11.22 -8.11
CA THR A 40 13.42 -12.21 -7.39
C THR A 40 12.63 -13.48 -7.01
N GLY A 41 11.33 -13.52 -7.29
CA GLY A 41 10.42 -14.59 -6.89
C GLY A 41 9.80 -14.41 -5.51
N ALA A 42 10.04 -13.27 -4.85
CA ALA A 42 9.36 -12.92 -3.62
C ALA A 42 7.83 -12.81 -3.84
N ARG A 43 7.06 -13.31 -2.87
CA ARG A 43 5.60 -13.30 -2.84
C ARG A 43 5.12 -12.88 -1.46
N ASP A 44 3.83 -12.54 -1.34
CA ASP A 44 3.21 -12.17 -0.06
C ASP A 44 3.98 -11.03 0.64
N PHE A 45 4.20 -9.91 -0.06
CA PHE A 45 4.87 -8.74 0.48
C PHE A 45 4.25 -7.44 -0.07
N ALA A 46 4.57 -6.33 0.58
CA ALA A 46 4.29 -4.98 0.10
C ALA A 46 5.43 -4.04 0.46
N VAL A 47 5.54 -2.92 -0.24
CA VAL A 47 6.40 -1.80 0.16
C VAL A 47 5.49 -0.64 0.55
N VAL A 48 5.61 -0.20 1.81
CA VAL A 48 4.81 0.90 2.34
C VAL A 48 5.66 2.15 2.49
N VAL A 49 5.08 3.30 2.17
CA VAL A 49 5.70 4.60 2.39
C VAL A 49 5.24 5.11 3.74
N VAL A 50 6.19 5.50 4.58
CA VAL A 50 5.95 5.94 5.96
C VAL A 50 6.75 7.21 6.20
N ASP A 51 6.31 8.06 7.12
CA ASP A 51 7.15 9.16 7.60
C ASP A 51 8.47 8.64 8.21
N VAL A 52 9.51 9.47 8.17
CA VAL A 52 10.83 9.09 8.68
C VAL A 52 10.79 8.78 10.18
N ASP A 53 9.96 9.49 10.93
CA ASP A 53 9.88 9.39 12.39
C ASP A 53 9.00 8.23 12.88
N ASP A 54 8.12 7.69 12.04
CA ASP A 54 7.16 6.65 12.40
C ASP A 54 7.79 5.25 12.48
N GLU A 55 7.62 4.52 13.59
CA GLU A 55 8.07 3.13 13.67
C GLU A 55 7.08 2.17 13.00
N VAL A 56 7.56 1.40 12.00
CA VAL A 56 6.77 0.39 11.30
C VAL A 56 7.58 -0.92 11.25
N PRO A 57 6.96 -2.07 11.58
CA PRO A 57 7.63 -3.36 11.51
C PRO A 57 8.00 -3.68 10.06
N GLY A 58 9.24 -4.06 9.81
CA GLY A 58 9.69 -4.43 8.47
C GLY A 58 11.14 -4.06 8.21
N LYS A 59 11.56 -4.18 6.95
CA LYS A 59 12.92 -3.85 6.51
C LYS A 59 12.89 -2.54 5.73
N LEU A 60 13.68 -1.55 6.15
CA LEU A 60 13.91 -0.33 5.37
C LEU A 60 14.58 -0.69 4.03
N VAL A 61 13.96 -0.31 2.91
CA VAL A 61 14.47 -0.58 1.55
C VAL A 61 14.82 0.70 0.79
N GLY A 62 14.42 1.86 1.27
CA GLY A 62 14.80 3.14 0.67
C GLY A 62 14.19 4.34 1.36
N THR A 63 14.46 5.52 0.82
CA THR A 63 13.90 6.80 1.25
C THR A 63 13.48 7.62 0.04
N CYS A 64 12.41 8.41 0.16
CA CYS A 64 11.92 9.33 -0.87
C CYS A 64 11.65 10.71 -0.27
N ALA A 65 11.12 11.64 -1.07
CA ALA A 65 10.77 13.00 -0.61
C ALA A 65 11.92 13.71 0.12
N HIS A 66 13.13 13.66 -0.46
CA HIS A 66 14.37 14.19 0.14
C HIS A 66 14.72 13.64 1.54
N GLY A 67 14.24 12.44 1.89
CA GLY A 67 14.54 11.78 3.15
C GLY A 67 13.50 11.99 4.24
N THR A 68 12.41 12.70 3.95
CA THR A 68 11.29 12.88 4.90
C THR A 68 10.40 11.65 5.01
N ARG A 69 10.47 10.73 4.03
CA ARG A 69 9.72 9.48 4.05
C ARG A 69 10.61 8.29 3.74
N LYS A 70 10.30 7.17 4.37
CA LYS A 70 10.94 5.88 4.17
C LYS A 70 10.04 4.89 3.46
N LEU A 71 10.65 4.00 2.69
CA LEU A 71 10.00 2.86 2.08
C LEU A 71 10.37 1.61 2.87
N VAL A 72 9.37 0.95 3.45
CA VAL A 72 9.55 -0.24 4.30
C VAL A 72 8.97 -1.45 3.60
N TYR A 73 9.80 -2.46 3.39
CA TYR A 73 9.35 -3.79 2.98
C TYR A 73 8.69 -4.46 4.17
N VAL A 74 7.42 -4.80 3.99
CA VAL A 74 6.63 -5.59 4.92
C VAL A 74 6.32 -6.92 4.24
N ARG A 75 6.56 -8.01 4.95
CA ARG A 75 5.95 -9.27 4.52
C ARG A 75 4.48 -9.15 4.85
N ALA A 76 3.61 -9.51 3.90
CA ALA A 76 2.28 -9.91 4.28
C ALA A 76 2.52 -11.10 5.21
N GLU A 77 2.43 -10.86 6.50
CA GLU A 77 2.28 -11.93 7.45
C GLU A 77 1.11 -12.72 6.92
N LYS A 78 1.42 -13.87 6.30
CA LYS A 78 0.44 -14.91 6.09
C LYS A 78 -0.21 -14.93 7.43
N ARG A 79 -1.48 -14.50 7.50
CA ARG A 79 -2.24 -14.74 8.70
C ARG A 79 -1.99 -16.23 8.89
N ARG A 80 -1.19 -16.58 9.88
CA ARG A 80 -1.48 -17.77 10.65
C ARG A 80 -2.81 -17.41 11.33
N HIS A 81 -3.88 -17.29 10.53
CA HIS A 81 -4.88 -18.31 10.55
C HIS A 81 -4.13 -19.66 10.47
N THR A 82 -3.46 -20.06 11.55
CA THR A 82 -3.96 -21.23 12.23
C THR A 82 -5.46 -20.98 12.25
N PRO A 83 -6.27 -21.73 11.50
CA PRO A 83 -7.58 -21.97 12.03
C PRO A 83 -7.26 -22.61 13.39
N THR A 84 -7.13 -21.79 14.44
CA THR A 84 -7.72 -22.18 15.70
C THR A 84 -9.08 -22.60 15.23
N ARG A 85 -9.29 -23.92 15.25
CA ARG A 85 -10.60 -24.49 15.07
C ARG A 85 -11.42 -23.95 16.23
N VAL A 86 -11.79 -22.68 16.14
CA VAL A 86 -13.00 -22.18 16.70
C VAL A 86 -14.01 -22.95 15.87
N LYS A 87 -14.41 -24.10 16.43
CA LYS A 87 -15.71 -24.73 16.19
C LYS A 87 -16.65 -23.63 15.73
N PRO A 88 -17.30 -23.71 14.56
CA PRO A 88 -17.97 -22.57 13.93
C PRO A 88 -18.83 -21.90 14.97
N SER A 89 -18.29 -20.85 15.59
CA SER A 89 -19.04 -19.96 16.40
C SER A 89 -19.62 -19.14 15.28
N VAL A 90 -20.83 -19.53 14.88
CA VAL A 90 -21.79 -18.61 14.30
C VAL A 90 -21.53 -17.30 15.03
N ALA A 91 -20.96 -16.34 14.30
CA ALA A 91 -20.79 -15.02 14.84
C ALA A 91 -22.22 -14.56 15.09
N THR A 92 -22.65 -14.65 16.35
CA THR A 92 -23.74 -13.86 16.88
C THR A 92 -23.21 -12.43 16.85
N ALA A 93 -23.11 -11.87 15.64
CA ALA A 93 -23.12 -10.43 15.45
C ALA A 93 -24.40 -10.00 16.13
N SER A 94 -24.25 -9.29 17.25
CA SER A 94 -25.28 -9.04 18.24
C SER A 94 -26.65 -8.84 17.60
N ASP A 95 -27.52 -9.83 17.82
CA ASP A 95 -28.91 -9.87 17.38
C ASP A 95 -29.68 -8.59 17.81
N ASP A 96 -29.18 -7.83 18.79
CA ASP A 96 -29.75 -6.57 19.26
C ASP A 96 -29.94 -5.46 18.21
N HIS A 97 -29.27 -5.51 17.06
CA HIS A 97 -29.42 -4.47 16.01
C HIS A 97 -30.40 -4.86 14.89
N VAL A 98 -30.87 -6.11 14.83
CA VAL A 98 -31.89 -6.49 13.85
C VAL A 98 -33.25 -6.16 14.44
N ILE A 99 -34.02 -5.29 13.77
CA ILE A 99 -35.39 -4.97 14.18
C ILE A 99 -36.33 -5.55 13.11
N THR A 100 -37.17 -6.50 13.51
CA THR A 100 -38.13 -7.18 12.63
C THR A 100 -39.53 -6.69 12.97
N GLU A 101 -40.24 -6.11 11.98
CA GLU A 101 -41.65 -5.73 12.11
C GLU A 101 -42.56 -6.90 11.70
N CYS A 102 -43.46 -7.28 12.58
CA CYS A 102 -44.44 -8.34 12.39
C CYS A 102 -45.69 -7.80 11.69
N ARG A 103 -46.47 -8.69 11.06
CA ARG A 103 -47.65 -8.32 10.24
C ARG A 103 -48.75 -7.57 11.01
N ASP A 104 -48.80 -7.77 12.33
CA ASP A 104 -49.69 -7.11 13.29
C ASP A 104 -49.17 -5.73 13.77
N GLY A 105 -48.01 -5.29 13.28
CA GLY A 105 -47.38 -4.01 13.63
C GLY A 105 -46.46 -4.06 14.86
N THR A 106 -46.29 -5.25 15.45
CA THR A 106 -45.36 -5.45 16.58
C THR A 106 -43.92 -5.48 16.11
N VAL A 107 -43.01 -4.88 16.88
CA VAL A 107 -41.59 -4.79 16.55
C VAL A 107 -40.77 -5.67 17.50
N VAL A 108 -40.06 -6.66 16.95
CA VAL A 108 -39.20 -7.59 17.71
C VAL A 108 -37.71 -7.35 17.41
N LYS A 109 -36.84 -7.57 18.40
CA LYS A 109 -35.39 -7.42 18.26
C LYS A 109 -34.72 -8.78 18.04
N GLY A 110 -33.70 -8.80 17.20
CA GLY A 110 -32.93 -9.99 16.85
C GLY A 110 -33.73 -11.04 16.11
N ASN A 111 -33.34 -12.29 16.35
CA ASN A 111 -33.95 -13.51 15.81
C ASN A 111 -35.26 -13.94 16.49
N ALA A 112 -35.87 -13.10 17.32
CA ALA A 112 -37.16 -13.40 17.92
C ALA A 112 -38.22 -13.60 16.81
N SER A 113 -39.00 -14.68 16.91
CA SER A 113 -40.02 -15.01 15.91
C SER A 113 -41.37 -14.39 16.30
N CYS A 114 -42.10 -13.84 15.31
CA CYS A 114 -43.45 -13.34 15.51
C CYS A 114 -44.35 -14.50 15.98
N THR A 115 -44.92 -14.37 17.18
CA THR A 115 -45.92 -15.32 17.67
C THR A 115 -47.28 -14.93 17.07
N PRO A 116 -48.09 -15.88 16.58
CA PRO A 116 -49.41 -15.61 16.01
C PRO A 116 -50.41 -15.03 17.03
#